data_AF-A0A7C1UXV8-F1
#
_entry.id   AF-A0A7C1UXV8-F1
#
_cell.length_a   1.000
_cell.length_b   1.000
_cell.length_c   1.000
_cell.angle_alpha   90.00
_cell.angle_beta   90.00
_cell.angle_gamma   90.00
#
_symmetry.space_group_name_H-M   'P 1'
#
loop_
_entity.id
_entity.type
_entity.pdbx_description
1 polymer ?
#
loop_
_entity_poly.entity_id
_entity_poly.type
_entity_poly.pdbx_seq_one_letter_code
_entity_poly.pdbx_strand_id
1 'polypeptide(L)'
;MGAIVLALGNEVFKPAELAAYNYDTHPNVVTSLEFERILSASGPYQGHLLRPYDLQEPKKIAWIQCVGSRDIHHCSNSYCSAVCCMYAIKEAVIAKSHSHAGLDTTIFFMDMRTMGKDFERYYQRAKDEYGVRFVRCRVHSIDPDDD
;
A
#
# COMPACT_ATOMS: atom_id res chain seq x y z
N MET A 1 -17.12 31.14 -25.38
CA MET A 1 -16.43 29.86 -25.11
C MET A 1 -17.24 28.74 -25.72
N GLY A 2 -16.60 27.70 -26.31
CA GLY A 2 -17.31 26.61 -27.03
C GLY A 2 -17.35 25.26 -26.30
N ALA A 3 -16.44 24.99 -25.36
CA ALA A 3 -16.43 23.79 -24.52
C ALA A 3 -15.54 24.00 -23.27
N ILE A 4 -15.74 23.17 -22.23
CA ILE A 4 -14.91 23.09 -21.01
C ILE A 4 -14.57 21.61 -20.76
N VAL A 5 -13.32 21.31 -20.39
CA VAL A 5 -12.88 19.98 -19.94
C VAL A 5 -12.48 20.07 -18.48
N LEU A 6 -13.03 19.19 -17.63
CA LEU A 6 -12.70 19.10 -16.21
C LEU A 6 -11.79 17.89 -15.97
N ALA A 7 -10.60 18.15 -15.42
CA ALA A 7 -9.57 17.15 -15.15
C ALA A 7 -8.89 17.41 -13.79
N LEU A 8 -9.70 17.60 -12.73
CA LEU A 8 -9.23 18.00 -11.40
C LEU A 8 -8.56 16.86 -10.61
N GLY A 9 -8.69 15.61 -11.06
CA GLY A 9 -8.06 14.45 -10.43
C GLY A 9 -8.87 13.88 -9.27
N ASN A 10 -8.15 13.43 -8.23
CA ASN A 10 -8.72 12.82 -7.03
C ASN A 10 -7.95 13.24 -5.77
N GLU A 11 -8.50 12.90 -4.61
CA GLU A 11 -7.85 13.02 -3.31
C GLU A 11 -7.66 11.64 -2.69
N VAL A 12 -6.62 11.49 -1.86
CA VAL A 12 -6.34 10.23 -1.15
C VAL A 12 -7.21 10.15 0.10
N PHE A 13 -7.72 8.95 0.38
CA PHE A 13 -8.45 8.68 1.62
C PHE A 13 -7.56 8.91 2.84
N LYS A 14 -8.09 9.56 3.89
CA LYS A 14 -7.37 9.83 5.13
C LYS A 14 -7.64 8.71 6.14
N PRO A 15 -6.68 7.81 6.39
CA PRO A 15 -6.88 6.66 7.27
C PRO A 15 -6.98 7.01 8.75
N ALA A 16 -6.72 8.26 9.15
CA ALA A 16 -7.00 8.78 10.49
C ALA A 16 -8.43 8.50 10.97
N GLU A 17 -9.39 8.42 10.05
CA GLU A 17 -10.79 8.10 10.34
C GLU A 17 -11.00 6.63 10.76
N LEU A 18 -10.05 5.74 10.46
CA LEU A 18 -10.08 4.32 10.79
C LEU A 18 -9.22 4.04 12.01
N ALA A 19 -9.77 4.31 13.20
CA ALA A 19 -9.07 4.15 14.48
C ALA A 19 -8.42 2.76 14.65
N ALA A 20 -9.04 1.70 14.12
CA ALA A 20 -8.51 0.34 14.21
C ALA A 20 -7.14 0.13 13.54
N TYR A 21 -6.72 1.02 12.63
CA TYR A 21 -5.43 0.92 11.94
C TYR A 21 -4.35 1.82 12.54
N ASN A 22 -4.67 2.63 13.55
CA ASN A 22 -3.69 3.38 14.34
C ASN A 22 -2.69 4.19 13.49
N TYR A 23 -3.16 4.79 12.40
CA TYR A 23 -2.32 5.54 11.46
C TYR A 23 -1.66 6.76 12.11
N ASP A 24 -2.41 7.56 12.87
CA ASP A 24 -1.87 8.79 13.50
C ASP A 24 -1.01 8.50 14.73
N THR A 25 -1.14 7.31 15.33
CA THR A 25 -0.47 6.95 16.57
C THR A 25 0.81 6.14 16.34
N HIS A 26 0.97 5.51 15.18
CA HIS A 26 2.14 4.69 14.87
C HIS A 26 2.90 5.17 13.64
N PRO A 27 4.11 5.72 13.80
CA PRO A 27 4.88 6.30 12.69
C PRO A 27 5.32 5.30 11.61
N ASN A 28 5.25 4.00 11.89
CA ASN A 28 5.53 2.95 10.90
C ASN A 28 4.30 2.52 10.11
N VAL A 29 3.10 3.01 10.45
CA VAL A 29 1.90 2.84 9.66
C VAL A 29 1.83 4.02 8.69
N VAL A 30 2.09 3.74 7.41
CA VAL A 30 2.10 4.75 6.35
C VAL A 30 1.09 4.40 5.27
N THR A 31 0.58 5.41 4.59
CA THR A 31 -0.20 5.23 3.36
C THR A 31 0.70 4.79 2.21
N SER A 32 0.11 4.16 1.19
CA SER A 32 0.83 3.83 -0.05
C SER A 32 1.44 5.07 -0.71
N LEU A 33 0.78 6.23 -0.68
CA LEU A 33 1.35 7.45 -1.27
C LEU A 33 2.57 7.95 -0.48
N GLU A 34 2.56 7.86 0.85
CA GLU A 34 3.73 8.15 1.67
C GLU A 34 4.85 7.15 1.41
N PHE A 35 4.53 5.86 1.28
CA PHE A 35 5.50 4.83 0.91
C PHE A 35 6.15 5.09 -0.45
N GLU A 36 5.39 5.57 -1.44
CA GLU A 36 5.94 6.04 -2.72
C GLU A 36 6.92 7.21 -2.53
N ARG A 37 6.65 8.13 -1.59
CA ARG A 37 7.60 9.20 -1.25
C ARG A 37 8.85 8.62 -0.59
N ILE A 38 8.75 7.63 0.28
CA ILE A 38 9.90 6.95 0.91
C ILE A 38 10.85 6.42 -0.16
N LEU A 39 10.32 5.67 -1.14
CA LEU A 39 11.11 5.03 -2.20
C LEU A 39 11.49 5.96 -3.35
N SER A 40 10.96 7.18 -3.38
CA SER A 40 11.28 8.15 -4.43
C SER A 40 12.72 8.67 -4.28
N ALA A 41 13.47 8.73 -5.38
CA ALA A 41 14.81 9.33 -5.40
C ALA A 41 14.82 10.82 -4.99
N SER A 42 13.72 11.55 -5.26
CA SER A 42 13.48 12.92 -4.79
C SER A 42 12.65 12.96 -3.50
N GLY A 43 12.53 11.82 -2.82
CA GLY A 43 11.84 11.63 -1.57
C GLY A 43 12.62 12.10 -0.35
N PRO A 44 11.98 12.14 0.83
CA PRO A 44 12.64 12.49 2.10
C PRO A 44 13.84 11.58 2.42
N TYR A 45 13.82 10.33 1.95
CA TYR A 45 14.87 9.34 2.19
C TYR A 45 15.70 9.04 0.95
N GLN A 46 15.60 9.86 -0.11
CA GLN A 46 16.40 9.72 -1.34
C GLN A 46 16.36 8.31 -1.99
N GLY A 47 15.24 7.60 -1.81
CA GLY A 47 15.05 6.24 -2.32
C GLY A 47 15.54 5.12 -1.40
N HIS A 48 16.03 5.44 -0.21
CA HIS A 48 16.36 4.45 0.82
C HIS A 48 15.08 3.96 1.53
N LEU A 49 14.91 2.64 1.60
CA LEU A 49 13.78 2.00 2.25
C LEU A 49 13.95 2.07 3.78
N LEU A 50 13.50 3.18 4.38
CA LEU A 50 13.65 3.43 5.82
C LEU A 50 12.29 3.55 6.50
N ARG A 51 12.20 3.01 7.71
CA ARG A 51 11.06 3.20 8.61
C ARG A 51 11.04 4.63 9.16
N PRO A 52 9.91 5.35 9.13
CA PRO A 52 9.88 6.73 9.63
C PRO A 52 10.17 6.86 11.13
N TYR A 53 9.90 5.82 11.92
CA TYR A 53 10.12 5.83 13.37
C TYR A 53 11.59 5.94 13.77
N ASP A 54 12.44 5.06 13.23
CA ASP A 54 13.82 4.86 13.70
C ASP A 54 14.87 4.91 12.59
N LEU A 55 14.44 5.21 11.36
CA LEU A 55 15.29 5.28 10.17
C LEU A 55 16.08 4.00 9.90
N GLN A 56 15.56 2.86 10.37
CA GLN A 56 16.13 1.55 10.07
C GLN A 56 15.41 0.91 8.89
N GLU A 57 16.14 0.05 8.20
CA GLU A 57 15.59 -0.75 7.11
C GLU A 57 14.63 -1.82 7.67
N PRO A 58 13.39 -1.92 7.16
CA PRO A 58 12.43 -2.92 7.62
C PRO A 58 12.84 -4.32 7.12
N LYS A 59 12.67 -5.33 7.98
CA LYS A 59 12.83 -6.74 7.59
C LYS A 59 11.53 -7.36 7.05
N LYS A 60 10.39 -6.78 7.43
CA LYS A 60 9.05 -7.23 7.05
C LYS A 60 8.15 -6.03 6.76
N ILE A 61 7.37 -6.10 5.69
CA ILE A 61 6.36 -5.08 5.35
C ILE A 61 5.04 -5.76 5.00
N ALA A 62 3.95 -5.19 5.52
CA ALA A 62 2.58 -5.60 5.23
C ALA A 62 1.85 -4.50 4.44
N TRP A 63 1.23 -4.86 3.32
CA TRP A 63 0.29 -4.00 2.60
C TRP A 63 -1.13 -4.46 2.90
N ILE A 64 -1.98 -3.52 3.28
CA ILE A 64 -3.37 -3.79 3.65
C ILE A 64 -4.27 -3.23 2.55
N GLN A 65 -5.02 -4.11 1.87
CA GLN A 65 -5.87 -3.69 0.78
C GLN A 65 -7.22 -3.18 1.27
N CYS A 66 -7.84 -2.33 0.44
CA CYS A 66 -9.19 -1.79 0.65
C CYS A 66 -9.33 -0.86 1.86
N VAL A 67 -8.24 -0.23 2.33
CA VAL A 67 -8.32 0.85 3.32
C VAL A 67 -9.11 2.02 2.72
N GLY A 68 -10.24 2.39 3.33
CA GLY A 68 -11.11 3.45 2.85
C GLY A 68 -11.93 3.12 1.58
N SER A 69 -12.01 1.84 1.20
CA SER A 69 -12.75 1.38 0.02
C SER A 69 -13.44 0.05 0.29
N ARG A 70 -14.57 -0.22 -0.35
CA ARG A 70 -15.40 -1.41 -0.07
C ARG A 70 -15.69 -1.52 1.44
N ASP A 71 -15.95 -0.39 2.07
CA ASP A 71 -16.24 -0.24 3.49
C ASP A 71 -17.48 0.65 3.67
N ILE A 72 -18.63 0.00 3.85
CA ILE A 72 -19.89 0.69 4.13
C ILE A 72 -20.04 1.06 5.60
N HIS A 73 -19.26 0.44 6.48
CA HIS A 73 -19.45 0.50 7.93
C HIS A 73 -18.67 1.64 8.57
N HIS A 74 -17.46 1.93 8.08
CA HIS A 74 -16.55 2.89 8.72
C HIS A 74 -16.48 4.22 7.98
N CYS A 75 -16.52 4.20 6.64
CA CYS A 75 -16.43 5.43 5.82
C CYS A 75 -17.49 5.53 4.70
N SER A 76 -18.47 4.62 4.68
CA SER A 76 -19.56 4.57 3.68
C SER A 76 -19.11 4.47 2.21
N ASN A 77 -17.83 4.17 1.94
CA ASN A 77 -17.28 4.00 0.61
C ASN A 77 -17.53 2.57 0.10
N SER A 78 -18.68 2.33 -0.52
CA SER A 78 -19.05 1.01 -1.09
C SER A 78 -18.26 0.63 -2.35
N TYR A 79 -17.60 1.60 -2.99
CA TYR A 79 -16.87 1.42 -4.24
C TYR A 79 -15.47 0.83 -4.06
N CYS A 80 -14.90 0.35 -5.16
CA CYS A 80 -13.51 -0.07 -5.24
C CYS A 80 -12.66 1.04 -5.85
N SER A 81 -11.52 1.39 -5.25
CA SER A 81 -10.59 2.39 -5.78
C SER A 81 -9.80 1.96 -7.04
N ALA A 82 -10.09 0.77 -7.59
CA ALA A 82 -9.57 0.18 -8.84
C ALA A 82 -8.05 -0.05 -8.95
N VAL A 83 -7.21 0.82 -8.40
CA VAL A 83 -5.75 0.84 -8.62
C VAL A 83 -4.95 0.28 -7.45
N CYS A 84 -5.53 0.19 -6.25
CA CYS A 84 -4.81 -0.17 -5.02
C CYS A 84 -4.16 -1.54 -5.03
N CYS A 85 -4.87 -2.49 -5.62
CA CYS A 85 -4.34 -3.83 -5.87
C CYS A 85 -3.02 -3.80 -6.65
N MET A 86 -2.92 -2.97 -7.68
CA MET A 86 -1.77 -2.94 -8.58
C MET A 86 -0.62 -2.13 -8.02
N TYR A 87 -0.88 -0.96 -7.40
CA TYR A 87 0.22 -0.21 -6.79
C TYR A 87 0.83 -0.99 -5.62
N ALA A 88 0.04 -1.77 -4.86
CA ALA A 88 0.60 -2.53 -3.75
C ALA A 88 1.51 -3.67 -4.21
N ILE A 89 1.14 -4.35 -5.31
CA ILE A 89 2.03 -5.34 -5.95
C ILE A 89 3.31 -4.65 -6.44
N LYS A 90 3.18 -3.49 -7.08
CA LYS A 90 4.33 -2.70 -7.54
C LYS A 90 5.24 -2.31 -6.38
N GLU A 91 4.68 -1.70 -5.34
CA GLU A 91 5.38 -1.28 -4.13
C GLU A 91 6.11 -2.46 -3.48
N ALA A 92 5.47 -3.63 -3.34
CA ALA A 92 6.10 -4.81 -2.77
C ALA A 92 7.31 -5.31 -3.59
N VAL A 93 7.20 -5.33 -4.92
CA VAL A 93 8.30 -5.72 -5.82
C VAL A 93 9.45 -4.71 -5.78
N ILE A 94 9.14 -3.41 -5.81
CA ILE A 94 10.15 -2.36 -5.76
C ILE A 94 10.83 -2.31 -4.38
N ALA A 95 10.09 -2.47 -3.29
CA ALA A 95 10.64 -2.52 -1.94
C ALA A 95 11.71 -3.61 -1.82
N LYS A 96 11.46 -4.81 -2.37
CA LYS A 96 12.46 -5.90 -2.41
C LYS A 96 13.72 -5.53 -3.19
N SER A 97 13.59 -4.71 -4.23
CA SER A 97 14.73 -4.28 -5.07
C SER A 97 15.55 -3.18 -4.41
N HIS A 98 14.93 -2.37 -3.53
CA HIS A 98 15.59 -1.33 -2.75
C HIS A 98 16.16 -1.85 -1.42
N SER A 99 15.76 -3.07 -1.01
CA SER A 99 16.23 -3.67 0.23
C SER A 99 17.65 -4.22 0.06
N HIS A 100 18.56 -3.87 0.98
CA HIS A 100 19.92 -4.40 1.05
C HIS A 100 19.95 -5.82 1.63
N ALA A 101 18.95 -6.18 2.43
CA ALA A 101 18.79 -7.50 3.03
C ALA A 101 17.55 -8.24 2.47
N GLY A 102 17.35 -9.49 2.89
CA GLY A 102 16.11 -10.20 2.60
C GLY A 102 14.89 -9.49 3.22
N LEU A 103 13.93 -9.12 2.38
CA LEU A 103 12.69 -8.45 2.78
C LEU A 103 11.48 -9.38 2.62
N ASP A 104 10.76 -9.60 3.73
CA ASP A 104 9.48 -10.30 3.72
C ASP A 104 8.34 -9.33 3.39
N THR A 105 7.73 -9.49 2.22
CA THR A 105 6.59 -8.67 1.79
C THR A 105 5.31 -9.50 1.81
N THR A 106 4.26 -9.00 2.47
CA THR A 106 2.94 -9.65 2.49
C THR A 106 1.84 -8.66 2.11
N ILE A 107 0.97 -9.04 1.18
CA ILE A 107 -0.22 -8.29 0.80
C ILE A 107 -1.44 -9.00 1.37
N PHE A 108 -2.18 -8.31 2.25
CA PHE A 108 -3.44 -8.76 2.83
C PHE A 108 -4.61 -8.20 2.04
N PHE A 109 -5.45 -9.09 1.50
CA PHE A 109 -6.49 -8.69 0.54
C PHE A 109 -7.78 -9.49 0.68
N MET A 110 -8.90 -8.92 0.21
CA MET A 110 -10.16 -9.67 0.03
C MET A 110 -10.22 -10.39 -1.32
N ASP A 111 -10.04 -9.61 -2.40
CA ASP A 111 -9.96 -10.09 -3.78
C ASP A 111 -8.88 -9.28 -4.50
N MET A 112 -7.98 -9.97 -5.23
CA MET A 112 -7.02 -9.26 -6.07
C MET A 112 -7.66 -8.82 -7.36
N ARG A 113 -7.63 -7.52 -7.64
CA ARG A 113 -8.23 -6.90 -8.83
C ARG A 113 -7.15 -6.42 -9.79
N THR A 114 -6.54 -7.37 -10.47
CA THR A 114 -5.48 -7.20 -11.48
C THR A 114 -6.08 -6.97 -12.87
N MET A 115 -7.05 -6.06 -12.95
CA MET A 115 -7.82 -5.81 -14.18
C MET A 115 -7.03 -4.90 -15.12
N GLY A 116 -6.52 -5.46 -16.21
CA GLY A 116 -5.74 -4.72 -17.21
C GLY A 116 -4.89 -5.66 -18.04
N LYS A 117 -4.42 -5.16 -19.20
CA LYS A 117 -3.50 -5.94 -20.03
C LYS A 117 -2.22 -6.21 -19.21
N ASP A 118 -1.85 -7.48 -19.13
CA ASP A 118 -0.66 -7.99 -18.43
C ASP A 118 -0.64 -7.79 -16.89
N PHE A 119 -1.70 -7.28 -16.28
CA PHE A 119 -1.74 -7.06 -14.82
C PHE A 119 -1.77 -8.37 -14.05
N GLU A 120 -2.51 -9.36 -14.54
CA GLU A 120 -2.50 -10.71 -13.98
C GLU A 120 -1.12 -11.36 -14.11
N ARG A 121 -0.45 -11.19 -15.26
CA ARG A 121 0.93 -11.67 -15.46
C ARG A 121 1.89 -11.00 -14.47
N TYR A 122 1.72 -9.71 -14.19
CA TYR A 122 2.53 -9.00 -13.20
C TYR A 122 2.30 -9.53 -11.78
N TYR A 123 1.04 -9.83 -11.41
CA TYR A 123 0.70 -10.44 -10.14
C TYR A 123 1.33 -11.84 -9.98
N GLN A 124 1.20 -12.72 -10.99
CA GLN A 124 1.84 -14.03 -10.95
C GLN A 124 3.37 -13.90 -10.84
N ARG A 125 3.98 -12.98 -11.60
CA ARG A 125 5.40 -12.70 -11.50
C ARG A 125 5.83 -12.23 -10.10
N ALA A 126 5.08 -11.31 -9.49
CA ALA A 126 5.34 -10.85 -8.13
C ALA A 126 5.32 -12.00 -7.12
N LYS A 127 4.39 -12.94 -7.28
CA LYS A 127 4.27 -14.12 -6.44
C LYS A 127 5.41 -15.13 -6.68
N ASP A 128 5.61 -15.53 -7.93
CA ASP A 128 6.44 -16.69 -8.29
C ASP A 128 7.93 -16.35 -8.41
N GLU A 129 8.28 -15.16 -8.91
CA GLU A 129 9.68 -14.76 -9.13
C GLU A 129 10.22 -13.89 -7.99
N TYR A 130 9.41 -12.98 -7.44
CA TYR A 130 9.84 -12.05 -6.39
C TYR A 130 9.48 -12.53 -4.96
N GLY A 131 8.70 -13.61 -4.83
CA GLY A 131 8.32 -14.17 -3.54
C GLY A 131 7.44 -13.24 -2.70
N VAL A 132 6.59 -12.43 -3.33
CA VAL A 132 5.58 -11.63 -2.63
C VAL A 132 4.49 -12.56 -2.12
N ARG A 133 4.22 -12.51 -0.80
CA ARG A 133 3.17 -13.31 -0.17
C ARG A 133 1.82 -12.64 -0.33
N PHE A 134 0.81 -13.42 -0.67
CA PHE A 134 -0.57 -12.96 -0.78
C PHE A 134 -1.43 -13.72 0.21
N VAL A 135 -2.04 -13.01 1.15
CA VAL A 135 -2.89 -13.59 2.20
C VAL A 135 -4.31 -13.06 2.03
N ARG A 136 -5.25 -13.96 1.77
CA ARG A 136 -6.65 -13.59 1.61
C ARG A 136 -7.29 -13.36 2.98
N CYS A 137 -7.28 -12.11 3.44
CA CYS A 137 -7.83 -11.66 4.70
C CYS A 137 -8.11 -10.15 4.63
N ARG A 138 -9.20 -9.70 5.25
CA ARG A 138 -9.40 -8.28 5.59
C ARG A 138 -8.90 -8.07 7.02
N VAL A 139 -7.85 -7.27 7.17
CA VAL A 139 -7.26 -6.97 8.48
C VAL A 139 -8.28 -6.22 9.34
N HIS A 140 -8.46 -6.69 10.58
CA HIS A 140 -9.38 -6.09 11.55
C HIS A 140 -8.76 -4.86 12.24
N SER A 141 -7.59 -5.03 12.86
CA SER A 141 -6.84 -3.95 13.53
C SER A 141 -5.33 -4.09 13.31
N ILE A 142 -4.60 -3.01 13.57
CA ILE A 142 -3.14 -2.94 13.59
C ILE A 142 -2.76 -2.37 14.94
N ASP A 143 -2.12 -3.19 15.75
CA ASP A 143 -1.68 -2.83 17.09
C ASP A 143 -0.14 -2.98 17.15
N PRO A 144 0.55 -2.14 17.93
CA PRO A 144 2.00 -2.24 18.07
C PRO A 144 2.32 -3.55 18.80
N ASP A 145 3.45 -4.15 18.46
CA ASP A 145 3.99 -5.24 19.27
C ASP A 145 4.56 -4.64 20.57
N ASP A 146 4.42 -5.35 21.69
CA ASP A 146 4.86 -4.89 23.01
C ASP A 146 6.39 -5.02 23.22
N ASP A 147 7.13 -5.48 22.21
CA ASP A 147 8.58 -5.73 22.21
C ASP A 147 9.44 -4.54 21.72
#